data_AF-A0A7L1L8N8-F1
#
_entry.id   AF-A0A7L1L8N8-F1
#
_cell.length_a   1.000
_cell.length_b   1.000
_cell.length_c   1.000
_cell.angle_alpha   90.00
_cell.angle_beta   90.00
_cell.angle_gamma   90.00
#
_symmetry.space_group_name_H-M   'P 1'
#
loop_
_entity.id
_entity.type
_entity.pdbx_description
1 polymer ?
#
loop_
_entity_poly.entity_id
_entity_poly.type
_entity_poly.pdbx_seq_one_letter_code
_entity_poly.pdbx_strand_id
1 'polypeptide(L)'
;MEFTVIDYSIFALLLVLSSAIGLFYALSGDRQRTVQEFLLANRNMGFLPVALSLLATFQSAVAILGVPAEIYRFGTEYWFLGCSYFLGLLIPAHVFIPVFYRLRITSTYEYLELRFNKTVRVFGTITFIFQMV
;
A
#
# COMPACT_ATOMS: atom_id res chain seq x y z
N MET A 1 13.17 28.96 10.55
CA MET A 1 13.39 28.22 9.29
C MET A 1 12.47 28.83 8.27
N GLU A 2 12.98 29.73 7.44
CA GLU A 2 12.19 30.30 6.34
C GLU A 2 12.30 29.37 5.15
N PHE A 3 11.17 29.02 4.52
CA PHE A 3 11.18 28.23 3.29
C PHE A 3 11.84 29.05 2.19
N THR A 4 12.90 28.52 1.60
CA THR A 4 13.61 29.19 0.52
C THR A 4 12.80 29.05 -0.76
N VAL A 5 12.98 29.97 -1.72
CA VAL A 5 12.35 29.90 -3.05
C VAL A 5 12.55 28.54 -3.73
N ILE A 6 13.69 27.89 -3.45
CA ILE A 6 14.01 26.55 -3.93
C ILE A 6 13.04 25.50 -3.37
N ASP A 7 12.69 25.54 -2.09
CA ASP A 7 11.79 24.56 -1.46
C ASP A 7 10.38 24.64 -2.07
N TYR A 8 9.88 25.86 -2.29
CA TYR A 8 8.62 26.09 -2.98
C TYR A 8 8.64 25.58 -4.42
N SER A 9 9.76 25.77 -5.13
CA SER A 9 9.91 25.28 -6.51
C SER A 9 9.86 23.74 -6.58
N ILE A 10 10.52 23.05 -5.66
CA ILE A 10 10.53 21.58 -5.59
C ILE A 10 9.13 21.06 -5.23
N PHE A 11 8.46 21.69 -4.27
CA PHE A 11 7.11 21.31 -3.86
C PHE A 11 6.10 21.49 -5.00
N ALA A 12 6.14 22.62 -5.69
CA ALA A 12 5.28 22.89 -6.84
C ALA A 12 5.54 21.87 -7.97
N LEU A 13 6.80 21.58 -8.27
CA LEU A 13 7.17 20.61 -9.30
C LEU A 13 6.68 19.20 -8.95
N LEU A 14 6.80 18.78 -7.68
CA LEU A 14 6.30 17.48 -7.21
C LEU A 14 4.78 17.37 -7.36
N LEU A 15 4.03 18.41 -6.98
CA LEU A 15 2.57 18.45 -7.15
C LEU A 15 2.16 18.43 -8.63
N VAL A 16 2.85 19.21 -9.48
CA VAL A 16 2.56 19.24 -10.92
C VAL A 16 2.86 17.90 -11.56
N LEU A 17 4.01 17.27 -11.28
CA LEU A 17 4.34 15.95 -11.84
C LEU A 17 3.37 14.86 -11.38
N SER A 18 3.06 14.80 -10.08
CA SER A 18 2.11 13.80 -9.56
C SER A 18 0.71 13.97 -10.14
N SER A 19 0.22 15.21 -10.24
CA SER A 19 -1.07 15.53 -10.86
C SER A 19 -1.05 15.25 -12.36
N ALA A 20 0.03 15.58 -13.07
CA ALA A 20 0.18 15.34 -14.50
C ALA A 20 0.18 13.84 -14.84
N ILE A 21 0.84 13.00 -14.05
CA ILE A 21 0.79 11.54 -14.22
C ILE A 21 -0.65 11.04 -14.03
N GLY A 22 -1.35 11.52 -12.99
CA GLY A 22 -2.76 11.18 -12.76
C GLY A 22 -3.67 11.60 -13.91
N LEU A 23 -3.53 12.84 -14.39
CA LEU A 23 -4.29 13.38 -15.53
C LEU A 23 -3.96 12.67 -16.83
N PHE A 24 -2.69 12.33 -17.08
CA PHE A 24 -2.27 11.59 -18.27
C PHE A 24 -2.91 10.21 -18.33
N TYR A 25 -2.93 9.49 -17.21
CA TYR A 25 -3.60 8.19 -17.10
C TYR A 25 -5.12 8.32 -17.16
N ALA A 26 -5.71 9.39 -16.63
CA ALA A 26 -7.15 9.65 -16.70
C ALA A 26 -7.63 9.99 -18.12
N LEU A 27 -6.85 10.76 -18.88
CA LEU A 27 -7.21 11.23 -20.23
C LEU A 27 -6.84 10.22 -21.33
N SER A 28 -5.75 9.45 -21.17
CA SER A 28 -5.32 8.43 -22.14
C SER A 28 -6.01 7.07 -21.94
N GLY A 29 -6.89 6.96 -20.95
CA GLY A 29 -7.41 5.71 -20.41
C GLY A 29 -8.61 5.12 -21.14
N ASP A 30 -8.43 4.60 -22.36
CA ASP A 30 -9.40 3.63 -22.94
C ASP A 30 -9.30 2.22 -22.27
N ARG A 31 -8.36 2.08 -21.31
CA ARG A 31 -8.00 0.88 -20.51
C ARG A 31 -8.50 0.92 -19.05
N GLN A 32 -9.56 1.67 -18.74
CA GLN A 32 -10.17 1.68 -17.40
C GLN A 32 -11.68 1.38 -17.44
N ARG A 33 -12.14 0.68 -18.49
CA ARG A 33 -13.58 0.48 -18.73
C ARG A 33 -14.23 -0.51 -17.77
N THR A 34 -13.44 -1.36 -17.11
CA THR A 34 -13.96 -2.37 -16.17
C THR A 34 -13.32 -2.25 -14.79
N VAL A 35 -14.12 -2.51 -13.74
CA VAL A 35 -13.67 -2.51 -12.34
C VAL A 35 -12.50 -3.48 -12.12
N GLN A 36 -12.46 -4.59 -12.85
CA GLN A 36 -11.34 -5.55 -12.80
C GLN A 36 -10.06 -4.97 -13.41
N GLU A 37 -10.15 -4.21 -14.51
CA GLU A 37 -8.98 -3.57 -15.11
C GLU A 37 -8.43 -2.46 -14.21
N PHE A 38 -9.32 -1.70 -13.55
CA PHE A 38 -8.94 -0.65 -12.61
C PHE A 38 -8.31 -1.21 -11.32
N LEU A 39 -8.94 -2.21 -10.68
CA LEU A 39 -8.51 -2.72 -9.38
C LEU A 39 -7.41 -3.79 -9.47
N LEU A 40 -7.39 -4.59 -10.55
CA LEU A 40 -6.47 -5.72 -10.68
C LEU A 40 -5.45 -5.53 -11.80
N ALA A 41 -5.53 -4.45 -12.59
CA ALA A 41 -4.69 -4.25 -13.78
C ALA A 41 -4.62 -5.49 -14.69
N ASN A 42 -5.78 -6.18 -14.81
CA ASN A 42 -5.93 -7.44 -15.54
C ASN A 42 -4.94 -8.56 -15.12
N ARG A 43 -4.39 -8.48 -13.91
CA ARG A 43 -3.35 -9.38 -13.34
C ARG A 43 -2.11 -9.53 -14.21
N ASN A 44 -1.86 -8.58 -15.10
CA ASN A 44 -0.74 -8.60 -16.05
C ASN A 44 0.42 -7.67 -15.63
N MET A 45 0.37 -7.12 -14.41
CA MET A 45 1.46 -6.32 -13.86
C MET A 45 2.65 -7.22 -13.53
N GLY A 46 3.84 -6.83 -13.99
CA GLY A 46 5.09 -7.50 -13.62
C GLY A 46 5.39 -7.39 -12.12
N PHE A 47 6.26 -8.27 -11.62
CA PHE A 47 6.58 -8.34 -10.19
C PHE A 47 7.22 -7.05 -9.64
N LEU A 48 8.02 -6.35 -10.47
CA LEU A 48 8.74 -5.13 -10.07
C LEU A 48 7.78 -3.96 -9.75
N PRO A 49 6.85 -3.56 -10.66
CA PRO A 49 5.85 -2.54 -10.33
C PRO A 49 5.01 -2.85 -9.10
N VAL A 50 4.62 -4.12 -8.92
CA VAL A 50 3.82 -4.56 -7.77
C VAL A 50 4.62 -4.43 -6.47
N ALA A 51 5.87 -4.87 -6.46
CA ALA A 51 6.75 -4.75 -5.29
C ALA A 51 7.01 -3.28 -4.93
N LEU A 52 7.29 -2.43 -5.92
CA LEU A 52 7.50 -0.99 -5.70
C LEU A 52 6.24 -0.31 -5.14
N SER A 53 5.06 -0.64 -5.68
CA SER A 53 3.80 -0.11 -5.16
C SER A 53 3.54 -0.56 -3.73
N LEU A 54 3.82 -1.82 -3.39
CA LEU A 54 3.67 -2.33 -2.02
C LEU A 54 4.62 -1.63 -1.04
N LEU A 55 5.89 -1.45 -1.44
CA LEU A 55 6.86 -0.71 -0.63
C LEU A 55 6.45 0.74 -0.41
N ALA A 56 5.95 1.41 -1.45
CA ALA A 56 5.46 2.78 -1.37
C ALA A 56 4.26 2.92 -0.42
N THR A 57 3.31 1.98 -0.46
CA THR A 57 2.14 1.98 0.44
C THR A 57 2.51 1.64 1.89
N PHE A 58 3.53 0.81 2.10
CA PHE A 58 3.97 0.43 3.45
C PHE A 58 4.69 1.56 4.18
N GLN A 59 5.37 2.45 3.44
CA GLN A 59 6.12 3.54 4.02
C GLN A 59 5.20 4.73 4.35
N SER A 60 5.00 4.99 5.64
CA SER A 60 4.23 6.15 6.12
C SER A 60 5.15 7.27 6.64
N ALA A 61 4.62 8.50 6.67
CA ALA A 61 5.32 9.63 7.29
C ALA A 61 5.64 9.38 8.78
N VAL A 62 4.78 8.62 9.46
CA VAL A 62 4.97 8.20 10.86
C VAL A 62 6.21 7.31 10.99
N ALA A 63 6.43 6.38 10.07
CA ALA A 63 7.64 5.56 10.09
C ALA A 63 8.90 6.40 9.85
N ILE A 64 8.86 7.33 8.88
CA ILE A 64 10.03 8.16 8.54
C ILE A 64 10.47 9.04 9.71
N LEU A 65 9.53 9.62 10.46
CA LEU A 65 9.84 10.48 11.61
C LEU A 65 9.98 9.71 12.92
N GLY A 66 9.19 8.66 13.10
CA GLY A 66 9.11 7.87 14.34
C GLY A 66 10.34 6.98 14.54
N VAL A 67 10.82 6.32 13.49
CA VAL A 67 11.94 5.37 13.60
C VAL A 67 13.24 6.05 14.07
N PRO A 68 13.68 7.19 13.50
CA PRO A 68 14.86 7.89 14.00
C PRO A 68 14.68 8.41 15.43
N ALA A 69 13.47 8.89 15.78
CA ALA A 69 13.17 9.37 17.12
C ALA A 69 13.25 8.24 18.17
N GLU A 70 12.78 7.05 17.80
CA GLU A 70 12.84 5.85 18.64
C GLU A 70 14.28 5.36 18.80
N ILE A 71 15.04 5.27 17.71
CA ILE A 71 16.47 4.89 17.75
C ILE A 71 17.27 5.89 18.57
N TYR A 72 16.97 7.19 18.48
CA TYR A 72 17.66 8.22 19.26
C TYR A 72 17.39 8.08 20.77
N ARG A 73 16.19 7.63 21.16
CA ARG A 73 15.79 7.54 22.56
C ARG A 73 16.07 6.19 23.21
N PHE A 74 15.90 5.10 22.47
CA PHE A 74 15.98 3.71 22.97
C PHE A 74 17.15 2.92 22.36
N GLY A 75 17.90 3.51 21.43
CA GLY A 75 19.10 2.90 20.84
C GLY A 75 18.79 1.88 19.75
N THR A 76 19.65 0.88 19.61
CA THR A 76 19.63 -0.09 18.49
C THR A 76 18.58 -1.19 18.64
N GLU A 77 17.76 -1.19 19.70
CA GLU A 77 16.73 -2.22 19.92
C GLU A 77 15.73 -2.31 18.77
N TYR A 78 15.42 -1.18 18.12
CA TYR A 78 14.53 -1.11 16.96
C TYR A 78 14.96 -2.02 15.79
N TRP A 79 16.25 -2.36 15.67
CA TRP A 79 16.73 -3.28 14.63
C TRP A 79 16.13 -4.67 14.72
N PHE A 80 15.83 -5.16 15.93
CA PHE A 80 15.18 -6.46 16.11
C PHE A 80 13.79 -6.51 15.48
N LEU A 81 13.07 -5.39 15.52
CA LEU A 81 11.76 -5.25 14.90
C LEU A 81 11.86 -5.35 13.37
N GLY A 82 12.89 -4.73 12.76
CA GLY A 82 13.19 -4.88 11.33
C GLY A 82 13.47 -6.33 10.93
N CYS A 83 14.30 -7.05 11.70
CA CYS A 83 14.57 -8.48 11.47
C CYS A 83 13.30 -9.35 11.60
N SER A 84 12.45 -9.05 12.58
CA SER A 84 11.17 -9.73 12.78
C SER A 84 10.23 -9.53 11.59
N TYR A 85 10.15 -8.30 11.05
CA TYR A 85 9.35 -8.02 9.85
C TYR A 85 9.80 -8.85 8.64
N PHE A 86 11.12 -9.00 8.43
CA PHE A 86 11.65 -9.79 7.32
C PHE A 86 11.21 -11.26 7.41
N LEU A 87 11.34 -11.88 8.59
CA LEU A 87 10.87 -13.25 8.82
C LEU A 87 9.35 -13.35 8.74
N GLY A 88 8.64 -12.35 9.27
CA GLY A 88 7.19 -12.25 9.26
C GLY A 88 6.60 -12.17 7.84
N LEU A 89 7.33 -11.61 6.88
CA LEU A 89 6.94 -11.53 5.46
C LEU A 89 7.05 -12.86 4.71
N LEU A 90 7.87 -13.81 5.19
CA LEU A 90 8.02 -15.13 4.53
C LEU A 90 6.74 -15.97 4.63
N ILE A 91 6.04 -15.89 5.76
CA ILE A 91 4.79 -16.63 6.00
C ILE A 91 3.67 -16.20 5.03
N PRO A 92 3.30 -14.90 4.89
CA PRO A 92 2.31 -14.46 3.93
C PRO A 92 2.74 -14.72 2.49
N ALA A 93 4.03 -14.60 2.17
CA ALA A 93 4.55 -14.89 0.84
C ALA A 93 4.29 -16.35 0.41
N HIS A 94 4.52 -17.32 1.30
CA HIS A 94 4.37 -18.74 0.97
C HIS A 94 2.98 -19.33 1.21
N VAL A 95 2.21 -18.80 2.17
CA VAL A 95 0.92 -19.40 2.55
C VAL A 95 -0.26 -18.59 2.03
N PHE A 96 -0.25 -17.27 2.24
CA PHE A 96 -1.42 -16.44 1.96
C PHE A 96 -1.52 -16.07 0.48
N ILE A 97 -0.41 -15.68 -0.17
CA ILE A 97 -0.40 -15.36 -1.60
C ILE A 97 -0.97 -16.51 -2.47
N PRO A 98 -0.51 -17.78 -2.37
CA PRO A 98 -1.03 -18.83 -3.24
C PRO A 98 -2.52 -19.16 -2.99
N VAL A 99 -2.98 -19.01 -1.75
CA VAL A 99 -4.41 -19.19 -1.41
C VAL A 99 -5.24 -18.10 -2.08
N PHE A 100 -4.91 -16.83 -1.87
CA PHE A 100 -5.65 -15.72 -2.46
C PHE A 100 -5.61 -15.72 -3.99
N TYR A 101 -4.48 -16.10 -4.58
CA TYR A 101 -4.35 -16.17 -6.03
C TYR A 101 -5.25 -17.26 -6.65
N ARG A 102 -5.38 -18.43 -5.99
CA ARG A 102 -6.26 -19.53 -6.42
C ARG A 102 -7.74 -19.17 -6.31
N LEU A 103 -8.14 -18.49 -5.24
CA LEU A 103 -9.52 -18.08 -4.97
C LEU A 103 -10.02 -16.95 -5.89
N ARG A 104 -9.12 -16.30 -6.64
CA ARG A 104 -9.41 -15.20 -7.59
C ARG A 104 -10.27 -14.07 -7.01
N ILE A 105 -10.27 -13.88 -5.69
CA ILE A 105 -11.02 -12.83 -5.00
C ILE A 105 -10.47 -11.44 -5.35
N THR A 106 -11.37 -10.45 -5.31
CA THR A 106 -11.02 -9.04 -5.59
C THR A 106 -10.67 -8.27 -4.32
N SER A 107 -11.19 -8.72 -3.17
CA SER A 107 -10.94 -8.12 -1.85
C SER A 107 -10.58 -9.19 -0.84
N THR A 108 -9.63 -8.92 0.05
CA THR A 108 -9.24 -9.84 1.13
C THR A 108 -10.43 -10.19 2.04
N TYR A 109 -11.39 -9.27 2.22
CA TYR A 109 -12.59 -9.52 3.05
C TYR A 109 -13.60 -10.48 2.40
N GLU A 110 -13.51 -10.70 1.08
CA GLU A 110 -14.32 -11.71 0.38
C GLU A 110 -13.97 -13.12 0.87
N TYR A 111 -12.71 -13.35 1.28
CA TYR A 111 -12.31 -14.58 1.94
C TYR A 111 -13.03 -14.82 3.27
N LEU A 112 -13.31 -13.76 4.04
CA LEU A 112 -14.05 -13.87 5.30
C LEU A 112 -15.51 -14.25 5.08
N GLU A 113 -16.12 -13.80 3.98
CA GLU A 113 -17.46 -14.21 3.59
C GLU A 113 -17.50 -15.68 3.20
N LEU A 114 -16.53 -16.14 2.39
CA LEU A 114 -16.43 -17.55 1.98
C LEU A 114 -16.18 -18.50 3.15
N ARG A 115 -15.41 -18.07 4.17
CA ARG A 115 -15.05 -18.92 5.31
C ARG A 115 -16.08 -18.90 6.44
N PHE A 116 -16.69 -17.75 6.70
CA PHE A 116 -17.57 -17.52 7.85
C PHE A 116 -18.98 -17.12 7.43
N ASN A 117 -19.21 -15.83 7.15
CA ASN A 117 -20.50 -15.29 6.75
C ASN A 117 -20.35 -13.82 6.29
N LYS A 118 -21.36 -13.30 5.60
CA LYS A 118 -21.42 -11.90 5.11
C LYS A 118 -21.34 -10.87 6.23
N THR A 119 -21.87 -11.16 7.41
CA THR A 119 -21.79 -10.28 8.58
C THR A 119 -20.33 -9.99 8.98
N VAL A 120 -19.47 -11.03 8.98
CA VAL A 120 -18.05 -10.89 9.34
C VAL A 120 -17.30 -10.06 8.30
N ARG A 121 -17.64 -10.21 7.01
CA ARG A 121 -17.10 -9.35 5.94
C ARG A 121 -17.42 -7.87 6.17
N VAL A 122 -18.67 -7.56 6.53
CA VAL A 122 -19.09 -6.17 6.75
C VAL A 122 -18.37 -5.58 7.97
N PHE A 123 -18.31 -6.30 9.09
CA PHE A 123 -17.56 -5.84 10.27
C PHE A 123 -16.08 -5.62 9.95
N GLY A 124 -15.43 -6.56 9.26
CA GLY A 124 -14.02 -6.41 8.88
C GLY A 124 -13.77 -5.21 7.96
N THR A 125 -14.68 -4.96 7.01
CA THR A 125 -14.59 -3.80 6.12
C THR A 125 -14.78 -2.49 6.89
N ILE A 126 -15.74 -2.44 7.81
CA ILE A 126 -16.01 -1.25 8.64
C ILE A 126 -14.80 -0.94 9.52
N THR A 127 -14.24 -1.94 10.22
CA THR A 127 -13.06 -1.74 11.08
C THR A 127 -11.87 -1.19 10.30
N PHE A 128 -11.66 -1.67 9.08
CA PHE A 128 -10.59 -1.16 8.23
C PHE A 128 -10.81 0.30 7.79
N ILE A 129 -12.04 0.65 7.42
CA ILE A 129 -12.38 2.04 7.09
C ILE A 129 -12.11 2.95 8.29
N PHE A 130 -12.47 2.53 9.50
CA PHE A 130 -12.18 3.28 10.72
C PHE A 130 -10.69 3.37 11.06
N GLN A 131 -9.90 2.34 10.75
CA GLN A 131 -8.45 2.37 10.99
C GLN A 131 -7.73 3.30 10.01
N MET A 132 -8.24 3.41 8.78
CA MET A 132 -7.63 4.21 7.71
C MET A 132 -8.02 5.70 7.73
N VAL A 133 -9.09 6.06 8.44
CA VAL A 133 -9.53 7.46 8.70
C VAL A 133 -8.78 8.00 9.91
#